data_AF-A0A8B8AY15-F1
#
_entry.id   AF-A0A8B8AY15-F1
#
_cell.length_a   1.000
_cell.length_b   1.000
_cell.length_c   1.000
_cell.angle_alpha   90.00
_cell.angle_beta   90.00
_cell.angle_gamma   90.00
#
_symmetry.space_group_name_H-M   'P 1'
#
loop_
_entity.id
_entity.type
_entity.pdbx_description
1 polymer ?
#
loop_
_entity_poly.entity_id
_entity_poly.type
_entity_poly.pdbx_seq_one_letter_code
_entity_poly.pdbx_strand_id
1 'polypeptide(L)'
;MRWAFLLVVVITIWYPEAEGLSCQNHKHINGCSIPLGLPFLYKQKFKPACNMHDHCYNCAVHYKKDRSYCDSKFRRDMDNICNQANNALERVTCKLVCINYHAAVQLSGEAYFQVQSFDYCKESWVKKCV
;
A
#
# COMPACT_ATOMS: atom_id res chain seq x y z
N MET A 1 11.89 13.17 -55.68
CA MET A 1 13.04 12.94 -54.79
C MET A 1 12.52 13.12 -53.36
N ARG A 2 12.11 12.10 -52.57
CA ARG A 2 12.94 11.20 -51.71
C ARG A 2 14.21 11.93 -51.23
N TRP A 3 14.41 12.25 -49.94
CA TRP A 3 14.50 11.40 -48.72
C TRP A 3 13.95 12.18 -47.49
N ALA A 4 13.02 11.67 -46.65
CA ALA A 4 13.18 10.75 -45.51
C ALA A 4 14.11 11.26 -44.39
N PHE A 5 13.55 11.63 -43.22
CA PHE A 5 13.90 11.12 -41.87
C PHE A 5 12.82 11.59 -40.87
N LEU A 6 11.91 10.68 -40.54
CA LEU A 6 10.99 10.80 -39.41
C LEU A 6 11.79 10.63 -38.12
N LEU A 7 12.06 11.73 -37.40
CA LEU A 7 12.49 11.65 -36.01
C LEU A 7 11.24 11.45 -35.15
N VAL A 8 10.85 10.18 -34.98
CA VAL A 8 9.99 9.79 -33.87
C VAL A 8 10.82 9.98 -32.60
N VAL A 9 10.73 11.16 -31.99
CA VAL A 9 11.15 11.34 -30.61
C VAL A 9 10.16 10.53 -29.79
N VAL A 10 10.51 9.27 -29.52
CA VAL A 10 9.88 8.51 -28.46
C VAL A 10 10.33 9.18 -27.18
N ILE A 11 9.58 10.22 -26.78
CA ILE A 11 9.64 10.74 -25.42
C ILE A 11 9.30 9.54 -24.57
N THR A 12 10.31 8.95 -23.93
CA THR A 12 10.11 8.01 -22.83
C THR A 12 9.54 8.82 -21.69
N ILE A 13 8.24 9.10 -21.77
CA ILE A 13 7.45 9.47 -20.62
C ILE A 13 7.59 8.28 -19.70
N TRP A 14 8.44 8.40 -18.69
CA TRP A 14 8.44 7.48 -17.57
C TRP A 14 7.05 7.59 -16.95
N TYR A 15 6.15 6.67 -17.31
CA TYR A 15 4.80 6.62 -16.77
C TYR A 15 4.91 6.21 -15.30
N PRO A 16 4.66 7.10 -14.32
CA PRO A 16 4.64 6.73 -12.90
C PRO A 16 3.51 5.76 -12.55
N GLU A 17 2.59 5.51 -13.49
CA GLU A 17 1.37 4.74 -13.30
C GLU A 17 1.60 3.22 -13.20
N ALA A 18 2.63 2.69 -13.87
CA ALA A 18 2.94 1.25 -13.82
C ALA A 18 3.44 0.81 -12.43
N GLU A 19 4.13 1.69 -11.71
CA GLU A 19 4.69 1.39 -10.38
C GLU A 19 3.63 1.48 -9.28
N GLY A 20 2.64 2.36 -9.44
CA GLY A 20 1.47 2.39 -8.56
C GLY A 20 0.63 1.11 -8.67
N LEU A 21 0.54 0.54 -9.87
CA LEU A 21 -0.22 -0.69 -10.11
C LEU A 21 0.39 -1.92 -9.43
N SER A 22 1.73 -2.06 -9.42
CA SER A 22 2.40 -3.23 -8.83
C SER A 22 2.20 -3.30 -7.31
N CYS A 23 2.28 -2.15 -6.65
CA CYS A 23 1.93 -1.92 -5.25
C CYS A 23 0.48 -2.35 -4.91
N GLN A 24 -0.44 -2.33 -5.88
CA GLN A 24 -1.86 -2.62 -5.66
C GLN A 24 -2.27 -4.04 -6.06
N ASN A 25 -1.42 -4.74 -6.82
CA ASN A 25 -1.73 -6.04 -7.38
C ASN A 25 -0.48 -6.92 -7.43
N HIS A 26 -0.28 -7.70 -6.38
CA HIS A 26 0.82 -8.64 -6.28
C HIS A 26 0.39 -9.91 -5.53
N LYS A 27 0.91 -11.08 -5.93
CA LYS A 27 0.46 -12.40 -5.45
C LYS A 27 0.58 -12.64 -3.94
N HIS A 28 1.45 -11.89 -3.26
CA HIS A 28 1.70 -11.98 -1.82
C HIS A 28 0.88 -10.98 -1.00
N ILE A 29 -0.09 -10.29 -1.63
CA ILE A 29 -0.93 -9.26 -1.02
C ILE A 29 -2.34 -9.81 -0.91
N ASN A 30 -2.93 -9.68 0.27
CA ASN A 30 -4.30 -10.11 0.56
C ASN A 30 -5.25 -8.92 0.81
N GLY A 31 -4.71 -7.71 0.85
CA GLY A 31 -5.43 -6.46 1.03
C GLY A 31 -6.06 -6.36 2.42
N CYS A 32 -7.25 -5.76 2.54
CA CYS A 32 -7.92 -5.67 3.83
C CYS A 32 -8.67 -6.96 4.20
N SER A 33 -8.06 -8.12 3.99
CA SER A 33 -8.67 -9.41 4.36
C SER A 33 -8.72 -9.53 5.89
N ILE A 34 -9.87 -9.93 6.42
CA ILE A 34 -10.13 -10.01 7.85
C ILE A 34 -10.52 -11.45 8.17
N PRO A 35 -9.93 -12.07 9.20
CA PRO A 35 -10.38 -13.36 9.71
C PRO A 35 -11.88 -13.29 10.06
N LEU A 36 -12.65 -14.34 9.76
CA LEU A 36 -14.06 -14.47 10.12
C LEU A 36 -15.05 -13.50 9.43
N GLY A 37 -14.63 -12.76 8.39
CA GLY A 37 -15.55 -12.04 7.50
C GLY A 37 -16.33 -10.88 8.13
N LEU A 38 -15.82 -10.29 9.22
CA LEU A 38 -16.47 -9.17 9.91
C LEU A 38 -16.66 -7.95 8.97
N PRO A 39 -17.83 -7.29 9.00
CA PRO A 39 -18.11 -6.12 8.17
C PRO A 39 -17.38 -4.88 8.71
N PHE A 40 -16.13 -4.69 8.30
CA PHE A 40 -15.41 -3.44 8.58
C PHE A 40 -15.78 -2.35 7.59
N LEU A 41 -16.16 -1.19 8.14
CA LEU A 41 -16.42 0.03 7.38
C LEU A 41 -15.16 0.46 6.61
N TYR A 42 -15.35 1.13 5.48
CA TYR A 42 -14.26 1.66 4.64
C TYR A 42 -13.28 0.63 4.06
N LYS A 43 -13.57 -0.68 4.11
CA LYS A 43 -12.72 -1.73 3.55
C LYS A 43 -12.22 -1.44 2.13
N GLN A 44 -13.12 -1.03 1.22
CA GLN A 44 -12.73 -0.69 -0.16
C GLN A 44 -11.90 0.60 -0.23
N LYS A 45 -12.26 1.60 0.58
CA LYS A 45 -11.53 2.87 0.65
C LYS A 45 -10.11 2.67 1.19
N PHE A 46 -9.90 1.79 2.17
CA PHE A 46 -8.60 1.50 2.76
C PHE A 46 -7.81 0.40 2.05
N LYS A 47 -8.38 -0.27 1.05
CA LYS A 47 -7.69 -1.32 0.28
C LYS A 47 -6.31 -0.89 -0.22
N PRO A 48 -6.10 0.34 -0.73
CA PRO A 48 -4.77 0.77 -1.12
C PRO A 48 -3.76 0.80 0.02
N ALA A 49 -4.16 1.24 1.22
CA ALA A 49 -3.30 1.26 2.40
C ALA A 49 -3.03 -0.15 2.93
N CYS A 50 -4.03 -1.04 2.92
CA CYS A 50 -3.84 -2.45 3.31
C CYS A 50 -2.85 -3.15 2.39
N ASN A 51 -2.94 -2.92 1.07
CA ASN A 51 -1.98 -3.47 0.12
C ASN A 51 -0.54 -3.01 0.41
N MET A 52 -0.35 -1.75 0.80
CA MET A 52 0.96 -1.22 1.19
C MET A 52 1.47 -1.84 2.49
N HIS A 53 0.57 -2.06 3.44
CA HIS A 53 0.88 -2.70 4.73
C HIS A 53 1.34 -4.14 4.53
N ASP A 54 0.67 -4.92 3.68
CA ASP A 54 1.09 -6.28 3.33
C ASP A 54 2.48 -6.32 2.70
N HIS A 55 2.78 -5.39 1.78
CA HIS A 55 4.14 -5.26 1.23
C HIS A 55 5.17 -4.96 2.33
N CYS A 56 4.83 -4.05 3.24
CA CYS A 56 5.69 -3.72 4.36
C CYS A 56 5.92 -4.95 5.26
N TYR A 57 4.88 -5.68 5.64
CA TYR A 57 5.00 -6.90 6.45
C TYR A 57 5.86 -7.98 5.79
N ASN A 58 5.79 -8.10 4.46
CA ASN A 58 6.60 -9.05 3.71
C ASN A 58 8.06 -8.60 3.50
N CYS A 59 8.34 -7.30 3.48
CA CYS A 59 9.60 -6.74 2.99
C CYS A 59 10.35 -5.85 3.99
N ALA A 60 9.79 -5.58 5.17
CA ALA A 60 10.35 -4.67 6.16
C ALA A 60 11.79 -5.02 6.55
N VAL A 61 12.07 -6.31 6.76
CA VAL A 61 13.40 -6.80 7.17
C VAL A 61 14.47 -6.47 6.11
N HIS A 62 14.16 -6.63 4.82
CA HIS A 62 15.05 -6.23 3.72
C HIS A 62 15.42 -4.74 3.80
N TYR A 63 14.48 -3.88 4.20
CA TYR A 63 14.68 -2.44 4.35
C TYR A 63 15.06 -2.00 5.77
N LYS A 64 15.46 -2.94 6.65
CA LYS A 64 15.83 -2.68 8.05
C LYS A 64 14.73 -1.94 8.83
N LYS A 65 13.48 -2.33 8.61
CA LYS A 65 12.28 -1.86 9.30
C LYS A 65 11.70 -2.97 10.18
N ASP A 66 10.94 -2.57 11.19
CA ASP A 66 10.22 -3.48 12.07
C ASP A 66 8.70 -3.40 11.83
N ARG A 67 7.96 -4.24 12.57
CA ARG A 67 6.48 -4.26 12.53
C ARG A 67 5.88 -2.90 12.91
N SER A 68 6.44 -2.24 13.91
CA SER A 68 5.93 -0.96 14.41
C SER A 68 5.98 0.13 13.34
N TYR A 69 7.05 0.16 12.55
CA TYR A 69 7.17 1.02 11.38
C TYR A 69 6.05 0.76 10.38
N CYS A 70 5.78 -0.50 10.04
CA CYS A 70 4.72 -0.87 9.09
C CYS A 70 3.35 -0.47 9.60
N ASP A 71 3.02 -0.77 10.86
CA ASP A 71 1.71 -0.45 11.45
C ASP A 71 1.50 1.07 11.51
N SER A 72 2.55 1.84 11.83
CA SER A 72 2.52 3.31 11.85
C SER A 72 2.34 3.89 10.45
N LYS A 73 3.05 3.34 9.46
CA LYS A 73 2.88 3.72 8.05
C LYS A 73 1.47 3.43 7.57
N PHE A 74 0.93 2.26 7.90
CA PHE A 74 -0.45 1.88 7.55
C PHE A 74 -1.48 2.87 8.08
N ARG A 75 -1.37 3.26 9.36
CA ARG A 75 -2.23 4.30 9.94
C ARG A 75 -2.12 5.63 9.19
N ARG A 76 -0.90 6.06 8.87
CA ARG A 76 -0.67 7.30 8.11
C ARG A 76 -1.27 7.24 6.71
N ASP A 77 -1.10 6.12 6.01
CA ASP A 77 -1.62 5.94 4.66
C ASP A 77 -3.16 5.96 4.66
N MET A 78 -3.81 5.32 5.64
CA MET A 78 -5.26 5.45 5.85
C MET A 78 -5.69 6.88 6.22
N ASP A 79 -4.94 7.58 7.08
CA ASP A 79 -5.25 8.98 7.43
C ASP A 79 -5.18 9.89 6.21
N ASN A 80 -4.19 9.70 5.34
CA ASN A 80 -4.06 10.42 4.07
C ASN A 80 -5.28 10.20 3.16
N ILE A 81 -5.76 8.96 3.07
CA ILE A 81 -7.00 8.63 2.35
C ILE A 81 -8.20 9.35 2.98
N CYS A 82 -8.30 9.40 4.32
CA CYS A 82 -9.38 10.12 5.00
C CYS A 82 -9.32 11.63 4.76
N ASN A 83 -8.13 12.21 4.65
CA ASN A 83 -7.93 13.65 4.40
C ASN A 83 -8.42 14.08 3.01
N GLN A 84 -8.62 13.14 2.07
CA GLN A 84 -9.21 13.37 0.75
C GLN A 84 -10.75 13.44 0.78
N ALA A 85 -11.40 13.17 1.92
CA ALA A 85 -12.86 13.27 2.02
C ALA A 85 -13.33 14.73 1.89
N ASN A 86 -14.32 14.95 1.02
CA ASN A 86 -14.88 16.27 0.72
C ASN A 86 -15.75 16.84 1.84
N ASN A 87 -16.28 15.99 2.73
CA ASN A 87 -17.10 16.43 3.86
C ASN A 87 -16.42 16.12 5.20
N ALA A 88 -16.60 17.04 6.17
CA ALA A 88 -15.95 16.96 7.47
C ALA A 88 -16.43 15.76 8.29
N LEU A 89 -17.72 15.41 8.22
CA LEU A 89 -18.29 14.30 8.97
C LEU A 89 -17.70 12.95 8.52
N GLU A 90 -17.64 12.69 7.22
CA GLU A 90 -17.00 11.51 6.64
C GLU A 90 -15.51 11.47 6.96
N ARG A 91 -14.82 12.62 6.94
CA ARG A 91 -13.42 12.68 7.35
C ARG A 91 -13.24 12.22 8.79
N VAL A 92 -14.06 12.71 9.72
CA VAL A 92 -14.01 12.32 11.13
C VAL A 92 -14.33 10.83 11.28
N THR A 93 -15.42 10.34 10.68
CA THR A 93 -15.80 8.92 10.74
C THR A 93 -14.72 8.02 10.14
N CYS A 94 -14.14 8.41 9.00
CA CYS A 94 -13.03 7.70 8.36
C CYS A 94 -11.82 7.61 9.30
N LYS A 95 -11.43 8.72 9.96
CA LYS A 95 -10.31 8.72 10.90
C LYS A 95 -10.56 7.85 12.13
N LEU A 96 -11.80 7.80 12.66
CA LEU A 96 -12.17 6.89 13.74
C LEU A 96 -12.02 5.42 13.31
N VAL A 97 -12.45 5.07 12.09
CA VAL A 97 -12.29 3.71 11.55
C VAL A 97 -10.81 3.39 11.29
N CYS A 98 -10.00 4.34 10.81
CA CYS A 98 -8.55 4.21 10.67
C CYS A 98 -7.87 3.83 11.99
N ILE A 99 -8.27 4.44 13.11
CA ILE A 99 -7.78 4.09 14.45
C ILE A 99 -8.11 2.62 14.79
N ASN A 100 -9.32 2.15 14.50
CA ASN A 100 -9.71 0.76 14.75
C ASN A 100 -8.90 -0.24 13.91
N TYR A 101 -8.65 0.05 12.63
CA TYR A 101 -7.78 -0.77 11.79
C TYR A 101 -6.35 -0.83 12.32
N HIS A 102 -5.80 0.31 12.76
CA HIS A 102 -4.47 0.33 13.36
C HIS A 102 -4.39 -0.45 14.68
N ALA A 103 -5.39 -0.31 15.55
CA ALA A 103 -5.48 -1.08 16.79
C ALA A 103 -5.55 -2.59 16.51
N ALA A 104 -6.32 -3.01 15.50
CA ALA A 104 -6.41 -4.42 15.11
C ALA A 104 -5.04 -5.00 14.71
N VAL A 105 -4.28 -4.32 13.85
CA VAL A 105 -2.95 -4.82 13.44
C VAL A 105 -1.91 -4.77 14.57
N GLN A 106 -2.02 -3.85 15.53
CA GLN A 106 -1.16 -3.88 16.71
C GLN A 106 -1.42 -5.13 17.56
N LEU A 107 -2.69 -5.49 17.75
CA LEU A 107 -3.11 -6.63 18.56
C LEU A 107 -2.82 -7.99 17.91
N SER A 108 -3.01 -8.12 16.58
CA SER A 108 -2.93 -9.43 15.90
C SER A 108 -1.90 -9.52 14.78
N GLY A 109 -1.25 -8.42 14.40
CA GLY A 109 -0.36 -8.36 13.24
C GLY A 109 0.94 -9.15 13.40
N GLU A 110 1.36 -9.42 14.64
CA GLU A 110 2.58 -10.21 14.91
C GLU A 110 2.54 -11.60 14.26
N ALA A 111 1.36 -12.23 14.20
CA ALA A 111 1.18 -13.54 13.56
C ALA A 111 1.40 -13.53 12.03
N TYR A 112 1.41 -12.34 11.41
CA TYR A 112 1.52 -12.17 9.96
C TYR A 112 2.83 -11.50 9.52
N PHE A 113 3.52 -10.79 10.43
CA PHE A 113 4.77 -10.10 10.13
C PHE A 113 5.88 -11.10 9.79
N GLN A 114 6.58 -10.86 8.68
CA GLN A 114 7.58 -11.79 8.18
C GLN A 114 8.96 -11.44 8.74
N VAL A 115 9.53 -12.37 9.51
CA VAL A 115 10.88 -12.25 10.06
C VAL A 115 11.97 -12.42 9.00
N GLN A 116 11.62 -12.94 7.83
CA GLN A 116 12.48 -12.99 6.64
C GLN A 116 11.72 -12.41 5.46
N SER A 117 12.41 -11.63 4.62
CA SER A 117 11.78 -11.03 3.46
C SER A 117 11.68 -11.99 2.29
N PHE A 118 10.58 -11.90 1.55
CA PHE A 118 10.41 -12.61 0.28
C PHE A 118 11.40 -12.11 -0.79
N ASP A 119 11.68 -12.93 -1.79
CA ASP A 119 12.65 -12.58 -2.84
C ASP A 119 12.26 -11.34 -3.66
N TYR A 120 10.97 -11.16 -3.92
CA TYR A 120 10.46 -10.02 -4.68
C TYR A 120 10.77 -8.68 -4.00
N CYS A 121 11.08 -8.67 -2.70
CA CYS A 121 11.43 -7.46 -1.95
C CYS A 121 12.71 -6.78 -2.46
N LYS A 122 13.51 -7.47 -3.29
CA LYS A 122 14.70 -6.92 -3.95
C LYS A 122 14.36 -6.12 -5.21
N GLU A 123 13.13 -6.23 -5.72
CA GLU A 123 12.71 -5.51 -6.92
C GLU A 123 12.61 -4.00 -6.66
N SER A 124 12.99 -3.21 -7.66
CA SER A 124 13.15 -1.75 -7.51
C SER A 124 11.86 -1.01 -7.15
N TRP A 125 10.70 -1.53 -7.59
CA TRP A 125 9.40 -0.92 -7.35
C TRP A 125 8.92 -1.11 -5.91
N VAL A 126 9.35 -2.17 -5.20
CA VAL A 126 8.86 -2.49 -3.85
C VAL A 126 9.22 -1.42 -2.84
N LYS A 127 10.35 -0.73 -3.02
CA LYS A 127 10.78 0.36 -2.14
C LYS A 127 9.76 1.50 -2.06
N LYS A 128 8.90 1.65 -3.07
CA LYS A 128 7.84 2.66 -3.07
C LYS A 128 6.60 2.22 -2.28
N CYS A 129 6.44 0.91 -2.06
CA CYS A 129 5.31 0.35 -1.31
C CYS A 129 5.56 0.26 0.21
N VAL A 130 6.83 0.16 0.63
CA VAL A 130 7.32 0.01 2.02
C VAL A 130 7.73 1.35 2.64
#